data_AF-A0A819J7G7-F1
#
_entry.id   AF-A0A819J7G7-F1
#
_cell.length_a   1.000
_cell.length_b   1.000
_cell.length_c   1.000
_cell.angle_alpha   90.00
_cell.angle_beta   90.00
_cell.angle_gamma   90.00
#
_symmetry.space_group_name_H-M   'P 1'
#
loop_
_entity.id
_entity.type
_entity.pdbx_description
1 polymer ?
#
loop_
_entity_poly.entity_id
_entity_poly.type
_entity_poly.pdbx_seq_one_letter_code
_entity_poly.pdbx_strand_id
1 'polypeptide(L)'
;MKSAFLSVEFKEELIDFDFILLLGKGYVDFSLPDSKTGTEHYFQIQEFRTPEYEVSSIIRSPVAYYCHSTVDQHVIAICEGQIIGGGHLSGANVQWTVHAEATKFIPEPSPIIVYALAAITDLNSQTQQTRANFLIHPCKYYVGFQFVKNYGTKDKSVKTKVTVTDIDGNLIDNILVQCKVVGYGKE
;
A
#
# COMPACT_ATOMS: atom_id res chain seq x y z
N MET A 1 8.96 -12.10 35.72
CA MET A 1 8.78 -10.64 35.83
C MET A 1 7.75 -10.25 34.78
N LYS A 2 6.50 -9.96 35.16
CA LYS A 2 5.43 -9.61 34.21
C LYS A 2 5.61 -8.13 33.84
N SER A 3 6.01 -7.84 32.61
CA SER A 3 5.94 -6.50 32.04
C SER A 3 4.47 -6.18 31.73
N ALA A 4 3.89 -5.23 32.47
CA ALA A 4 2.60 -4.66 32.13
C ALA A 4 2.83 -3.52 31.14
N PHE A 5 2.29 -3.64 29.93
CA PHE A 5 2.20 -2.51 29.00
C PHE A 5 1.02 -1.65 29.47
N LEU A 6 1.31 -0.49 30.04
CA LEU A 6 0.30 0.55 30.26
C LEU A 6 0.26 1.39 28.99
N SER A 7 -0.76 1.19 28.15
CA SER A 7 -1.10 2.17 27.12
C SER A 7 -1.94 3.24 27.81
N VAL A 8 -1.45 4.48 27.80
CA VAL A 8 -2.26 5.65 28.16
C VAL A 8 -2.78 6.20 26.84
N GLU A 9 -4.04 5.93 26.55
CA GLU A 9 -4.77 6.53 25.44
C GLU A 9 -5.38 7.83 25.96
N PHE A 10 -4.85 8.98 25.52
CA PHE A 10 -5.45 10.28 25.81
C PHE A 10 -6.74 10.41 25.01
N LYS A 11 -7.85 9.96 25.60
CA LYS A 11 -9.19 10.10 25.04
C LYS A 11 -9.72 11.49 25.39
N GLU A 12 -9.77 12.36 24.39
CA GLU A 12 -10.73 13.48 24.31
C GLU A 12 -10.73 14.52 25.44
N GLU A 13 -9.61 14.81 26.09
CA GLU A 13 -9.42 16.10 26.75
C GLU A 13 -8.55 16.97 25.85
N LEU A 14 -9.17 17.96 25.18
CA LEU A 14 -8.44 19.04 24.53
C LEU A 14 -7.66 19.77 25.64
N ILE A 15 -6.38 19.49 25.75
CA ILE A 15 -5.47 20.34 26.51
C ILE A 15 -5.32 21.60 25.66
N ASP A 16 -6.11 22.62 26.00
CA ASP A 16 -5.99 23.92 25.36
C ASP A 16 -4.67 24.54 25.82
N PHE A 17 -3.74 24.66 24.89
CA PHE A 17 -2.52 25.36 25.17
C PHE A 17 -2.69 26.81 24.69
N ASP A 18 -2.83 27.73 25.64
CA ASP A 18 -2.87 29.18 25.40
C ASP A 18 -1.50 29.73 24.98
N PHE A 19 -0.95 29.28 23.84
CA PHE A 19 0.21 29.90 23.20
C PHE A 19 -0.06 30.26 21.76
N ILE A 20 0.49 31.40 21.34
CA ILE A 20 0.53 31.80 19.94
C ILE A 20 1.43 30.79 19.22
N LEU A 21 0.82 29.91 18.43
CA LEU A 21 1.51 28.93 17.62
C LEU A 21 2.34 29.63 16.54
N LEU A 22 3.67 29.56 16.66
CA LEU A 22 4.57 29.92 15.58
C LEU A 22 4.71 28.73 14.62
N LEU A 23 4.81 29.00 13.32
CA LEU A 23 5.10 27.97 12.32
C LEU A 23 6.49 27.37 12.59
N GLY A 24 6.63 26.06 12.47
CA GLY A 24 7.91 25.38 12.67
C GLY A 24 7.81 24.05 13.40
N LYS A 25 8.97 23.55 13.85
CA LYS A 25 9.06 22.31 14.64
C LYS A 25 8.80 22.63 16.11
N GLY A 26 7.93 21.85 16.74
CA GLY A 26 7.73 21.82 18.18
C GLY A 26 8.03 20.43 18.73
N TYR A 27 8.08 20.31 20.04
CA TYR A 27 8.15 19.02 20.71
C TYR A 27 7.41 19.08 22.05
N VAL A 28 6.93 17.92 22.51
CA VAL A 28 6.33 17.74 23.83
C VAL A 28 7.25 16.82 24.63
N ASP A 29 7.66 17.29 25.81
CA ASP A 29 8.41 16.49 26.77
C ASP A 29 7.44 15.76 27.70
N PHE A 30 7.57 14.44 27.76
CA PHE A 30 6.91 13.62 28.77
C PHE A 30 7.96 13.23 29.80
N SER A 31 7.70 13.50 31.07
CA SER A 31 8.55 13.04 32.18
C SER A 31 7.70 12.43 33.29
N LEU A 32 8.25 11.41 33.93
CA LEU A 32 7.67 10.86 35.16
C LEU A 32 8.20 11.66 36.37
N PRO A 33 7.46 11.68 37.51
CA PRO A 33 7.90 12.35 38.74
C PRO A 33 9.22 11.82 39.32
N ASP A 34 9.75 10.72 38.79
CA ASP A 34 11.04 10.15 39.19
C ASP A 34 12.26 10.96 38.70
N SER A 35 12.03 11.98 37.86
CA SER A 35 13.03 12.87 37.26
C SER A 35 14.14 12.15 36.49
N LYS A 36 13.92 10.88 36.13
CA LYS A 36 14.90 10.01 35.44
C LYS A 36 14.34 9.41 34.16
N THR A 37 13.02 9.31 34.06
CA THR A 37 12.34 8.72 32.91
C THR A 37 11.62 9.82 32.13
N GLY A 38 12.06 10.06 30.91
CA GLY A 38 11.38 10.97 29.99
C GLY A 38 11.58 10.62 28.52
N THR A 39 10.72 11.17 27.66
CA THR A 39 10.77 11.01 26.21
C THR A 39 10.21 12.26 25.53
N GLU A 40 10.68 12.55 24.31
CA GLU A 40 10.27 13.70 23.53
C GLU A 40 9.44 13.23 22.34
N HIS A 41 8.32 13.92 22.07
CA HIS A 41 7.56 13.74 20.84
C HIS A 41 7.62 15.00 19.99
N TYR A 42 8.24 14.90 18.82
CA TYR A 42 8.39 16.01 17.89
C TYR A 42 7.15 16.13 16.98
N PHE A 43 6.74 17.36 16.70
CA PHE A 43 5.66 17.67 15.77
C PHE A 43 6.00 18.93 14.96
N GLN A 44 5.22 19.18 13.90
CA GLN A 44 5.43 20.34 13.04
C GLN A 44 4.11 21.11 12.87
N ILE A 45 4.17 22.42 13.12
CA ILE A 45 3.07 23.35 12.92
C ILE A 45 3.28 24.05 11.59
N GLN A 46 2.26 24.02 10.73
CA GLN A 46 2.30 24.62 9.41
C GLN A 46 1.03 25.46 9.19
N GLU A 47 1.13 26.45 8.31
CA GLU A 47 -0.02 27.21 7.89
C GLU A 47 -0.98 26.26 7.16
N PHE A 48 -2.21 26.14 7.67
CA PHE A 48 -3.26 25.43 6.95
C PHE A 48 -3.94 26.41 5.99
N ARG A 49 -3.88 26.12 4.70
CA ARG A 49 -4.68 26.82 3.69
C ARG A 49 -5.80 25.89 3.26
N THR A 50 -7.04 26.35 3.38
CA THR A 50 -8.19 25.61 2.85
C THR A 50 -7.97 25.40 1.35
N PRO A 51 -7.95 24.16 0.86
CA PRO A 51 -7.84 23.90 -0.57
C PRO A 51 -8.97 24.60 -1.32
N GLU A 52 -8.65 25.25 -2.44
CA GLU A 52 -9.64 25.92 -3.32
C GLU A 52 -10.27 24.93 -4.31
N TYR A 53 -9.68 23.75 -4.47
CA TYR A 53 -10.12 22.67 -5.33
C TYR A 53 -9.69 21.31 -4.76
N GLU A 54 -10.37 20.24 -5.18
CA GLU A 54 -10.06 18.85 -4.87
C GLU A 54 -9.65 18.13 -6.16
N VAL A 55 -8.63 17.27 -6.07
CA VAL A 55 -8.16 16.48 -7.20
C VAL A 55 -8.26 14.99 -6.86
N SER A 56 -8.88 14.23 -7.75
CA SER A 56 -8.92 12.77 -7.66
C SER A 56 -8.29 12.16 -8.91
N SER A 57 -7.67 11.00 -8.74
CA SER A 57 -7.19 10.20 -9.86
C SER A 57 -7.65 8.77 -9.68
N ILE A 58 -8.11 8.20 -10.79
CA ILE A 58 -8.53 6.81 -10.86
C ILE A 58 -7.86 6.14 -12.05
N ILE A 59 -7.61 4.85 -11.91
CA ILE A 59 -7.22 4.02 -13.04
C ILE A 59 -8.43 3.19 -13.43
N ARG A 60 -8.82 3.27 -14.70
CA ARG A 60 -9.86 2.40 -15.25
C ARG A 60 -9.19 1.26 -16.00
N SER A 61 -9.50 0.04 -15.59
CA SER A 61 -9.10 -1.16 -16.31
C SER A 61 -10.27 -2.12 -16.46
N PRO A 62 -10.51 -2.67 -17.66
CA PRO A 62 -11.47 -3.74 -17.84
C PRO A 62 -10.93 -5.12 -17.41
N VAL A 63 -9.60 -5.29 -17.25
CA VAL A 63 -8.95 -6.59 -17.02
C VAL A 63 -7.73 -6.45 -16.10
N ALA A 64 -7.34 -7.54 -15.44
CA ALA A 64 -6.07 -7.61 -14.74
C ALA A 64 -4.86 -7.68 -15.69
N TYR A 65 -3.73 -7.14 -15.23
CA TYR A 65 -2.53 -7.00 -16.04
C TYR A 65 -1.53 -8.10 -15.78
N TYR A 66 -0.93 -8.62 -16.86
CA TYR A 66 0.08 -9.67 -16.80
C TYR A 66 1.35 -9.25 -17.55
N CYS A 67 2.52 -9.53 -16.98
CA CYS A 67 3.80 -9.13 -17.61
C CYS A 67 4.09 -9.82 -18.96
N HIS A 68 3.38 -10.91 -19.26
CA HIS A 68 3.56 -11.71 -20.48
C HIS A 68 2.28 -11.80 -21.33
N SER A 69 1.39 -10.80 -21.23
CA SER A 69 0.20 -10.75 -22.07
C SER A 69 0.60 -10.76 -23.55
N THR A 70 0.04 -11.69 -24.33
CA THR A 70 0.18 -11.74 -25.80
C THR A 70 -0.68 -10.70 -26.52
N VAL A 71 -1.45 -9.91 -25.75
CA VAL A 71 -2.32 -8.83 -26.22
C VAL A 71 -1.76 -7.52 -25.71
N ASP A 72 -1.73 -6.49 -26.57
CA ASP A 72 -1.41 -5.12 -26.19
C ASP A 72 -2.37 -4.63 -25.10
N GLN A 73 -1.88 -4.62 -23.85
CA GLN A 73 -2.62 -4.09 -22.71
C GLN A 73 -2.18 -2.64 -22.48
N HIS A 74 -3.14 -1.72 -22.43
CA HIS A 74 -2.91 -0.32 -22.06
C HIS A 74 -3.77 0.03 -20.85
N VAL A 75 -3.24 0.91 -20.02
CA VAL A 75 -3.90 1.40 -18.79
C VAL A 75 -4.29 2.85 -19.02
N ILE A 76 -5.54 3.19 -18.70
CA ILE A 76 -6.01 4.57 -18.77
C ILE A 76 -6.09 5.13 -17.35
N ALA A 77 -5.22 6.09 -17.07
CA ALA A 77 -5.31 6.91 -15.86
C ALA A 77 -6.15 8.17 -16.18
N ILE A 78 -7.08 8.50 -15.29
CA ILE A 78 -7.95 9.67 -15.39
C ILE A 78 -7.71 10.52 -14.15
N CYS A 79 -7.50 11.81 -14.34
CA CYS A 79 -7.41 12.79 -13.27
C CYS A 79 -8.53 13.82 -13.44
N GLU A 80 -9.29 14.05 -12.37
CA GLU A 80 -10.40 15.00 -12.33
C GLU A 80 -10.14 16.01 -11.22
N GLY A 81 -10.30 17.30 -11.55
CA GLY A 81 -10.14 18.41 -10.61
C GLY A 81 -11.42 19.23 -10.53
N GLN A 82 -11.92 19.43 -9.30
CA GLN A 82 -13.17 20.13 -9.02
C GLN A 82 -12.93 21.31 -8.06
N ILE A 83 -13.49 22.47 -8.39
CA ILE A 83 -13.38 23.67 -7.53
C ILE A 83 -14.36 23.56 -6.36
N ILE A 84 -13.87 23.84 -5.16
CA ILE A 84 -14.68 23.86 -3.92
C ILE A 84 -15.48 25.16 -3.94
N GLY A 85 -16.66 25.09 -4.56
CA GLY A 85 -17.48 26.25 -4.95
C GLY A 85 -18.31 25.99 -6.22
N GLY A 86 -17.99 24.91 -6.95
CA GLY A 86 -18.65 24.50 -8.18
C GLY A 86 -17.83 24.82 -9.43
N GLY A 87 -17.92 23.96 -10.44
CA GLY A 87 -17.14 24.07 -11.68
C GLY A 87 -15.97 23.09 -11.76
N HIS A 88 -15.39 22.97 -12.96
CA HIS A 88 -14.25 22.10 -13.24
C HIS A 88 -12.98 22.92 -13.47
N LEU A 89 -11.82 22.35 -13.18
CA LEU A 89 -10.51 22.93 -13.51
C LEU A 89 -10.25 22.80 -15.03
N SER A 90 -10.94 23.58 -15.85
CA SER A 90 -10.75 23.56 -17.31
C SER A 90 -9.43 24.23 -17.71
N GLY A 91 -8.59 23.51 -18.46
CA GLY A 91 -7.33 24.05 -18.97
C GLY A 91 -6.16 24.04 -17.98
N ALA A 92 -6.34 23.47 -16.78
CA ALA A 92 -5.25 23.26 -15.84
C ALA A 92 -4.23 22.26 -16.42
N ASN A 93 -2.95 22.55 -16.26
CA ASN A 93 -1.90 21.66 -16.72
C ASN A 93 -1.78 20.48 -15.75
N VAL A 94 -1.84 19.26 -16.28
CA VAL A 94 -1.67 18.03 -15.51
C VAL A 94 -0.34 17.39 -15.89
N GLN A 95 0.61 17.43 -14.96
CA GLN A 95 1.88 16.72 -15.12
C GLN A 95 1.73 15.29 -14.62
N TRP A 96 1.99 14.33 -15.50
CA TRP A 96 1.96 12.91 -15.17
C TRP A 96 3.36 12.34 -15.02
N THR A 97 3.59 11.60 -13.93
CA THR A 97 4.81 10.82 -13.73
C THR A 97 4.43 9.38 -13.42
N VAL A 98 5.00 8.42 -14.15
CA VAL A 98 4.74 6.99 -13.97
C VAL A 98 5.95 6.34 -13.29
N HIS A 99 5.68 5.56 -12.26
CA HIS A 99 6.68 4.77 -11.56
C HIS A 99 6.25 3.31 -11.49
N ALA A 100 7.22 2.41 -11.54
CA ALA A 100 7.03 0.98 -11.37
C ALA A 100 8.02 0.46 -10.32
N GLU A 101 7.49 -0.28 -9.34
CA GLU A 101 8.27 -0.86 -8.26
C GLU A 101 7.94 -2.34 -8.13
N ALA A 102 8.98 -3.19 -8.05
CA ALA A 102 8.79 -4.59 -7.73
C ALA A 102 8.37 -4.73 -6.27
N THR A 103 7.28 -5.45 -6.01
CA THR A 103 6.91 -5.80 -4.63
C THR A 103 7.92 -6.82 -4.10
N LYS A 104 8.17 -6.81 -2.78
CA LYS A 104 9.02 -7.83 -2.15
C LYS A 104 8.18 -9.04 -1.81
N PHE A 105 7.90 -9.89 -2.81
CA PHE A 105 7.11 -11.11 -2.62
C PHE A 105 7.98 -12.34 -2.87
N ILE A 106 7.88 -13.34 -2.00
CA ILE A 106 8.52 -14.64 -2.21
C ILE A 106 7.38 -15.62 -2.43
N PRO A 107 7.34 -16.37 -3.54
CA PRO A 107 8.43 -16.61 -4.52
C PRO A 107 8.52 -15.60 -5.69
N GLU A 108 9.71 -15.48 -6.28
CA GLU A 108 9.96 -14.72 -7.53
C GLU A 108 9.42 -15.48 -8.76
N PRO A 109 8.99 -14.79 -9.83
CA PRO A 109 8.91 -13.32 -9.98
C PRO A 109 7.81 -12.68 -9.12
N SER A 110 8.11 -11.53 -8.51
CA SER A 110 7.17 -10.75 -7.71
C SER A 110 6.19 -9.92 -8.54
N PRO A 111 4.96 -9.65 -8.04
CA PRO A 111 4.09 -8.62 -8.62
C PRO A 111 4.77 -7.26 -8.69
N ILE A 112 4.48 -6.48 -9.73
CA ILE A 112 4.98 -5.12 -9.90
C ILE A 112 3.83 -4.17 -9.60
N ILE A 113 4.03 -3.21 -8.69
CA ILE A 113 3.10 -2.11 -8.50
C ILE A 113 3.49 -0.97 -9.44
N VAL A 114 2.52 -0.50 -10.22
CA VAL A 114 2.68 0.68 -11.06
C VAL A 114 1.78 1.77 -10.51
N TYR A 115 2.34 2.96 -10.33
CA TYR A 115 1.58 4.13 -9.89
C TYR A 115 1.81 5.31 -10.83
N ALA A 116 0.70 5.98 -11.16
CA ALA A 116 0.68 7.22 -11.91
C ALA A 116 0.40 8.35 -10.93
N LEU A 117 1.32 9.30 -10.87
CA LEU A 117 1.18 10.55 -10.12
C LEU A 117 0.67 11.61 -11.07
N ALA A 118 -0.45 12.23 -10.71
CA ALA A 118 -0.97 13.40 -11.41
C ALA A 118 -0.76 14.62 -10.52
N ALA A 119 0.01 15.59 -10.99
CA ALA A 119 0.17 16.87 -10.35
C ALA A 119 -0.61 17.92 -11.16
N ILE A 120 -1.62 18.53 -10.54
CA ILE A 120 -2.37 19.65 -11.10
C ILE A 120 -1.83 20.92 -10.47
N THR A 121 -1.39 21.85 -11.31
CA THR A 121 -1.07 23.20 -10.88
C THR A 121 -2.20 24.13 -11.27
N ASP A 122 -2.75 24.84 -10.29
CA ASP A 122 -3.79 25.84 -10.48
C ASP A 122 -3.20 27.24 -10.78
N LEU A 123 -4.05 28.19 -11.17
CA LEU A 123 -3.73 29.59 -11.49
C LEU A 123 -2.89 30.29 -10.41
N ASN A 124 -3.12 29.96 -9.13
CA ASN A 124 -2.37 30.52 -8.00
C ASN A 124 -1.02 29.82 -7.76
N SER A 125 -0.53 29.00 -8.70
CA SER A 125 0.71 28.21 -8.62
C SER A 125 0.76 27.21 -7.45
N GLN A 126 -0.39 26.91 -6.84
CA GLN A 126 -0.50 25.80 -5.91
C GLN A 126 -0.60 24.50 -6.70
N THR A 127 0.21 23.51 -6.33
CA THR A 127 0.19 22.20 -6.97
C THR A 127 -0.39 21.18 -6.00
N GLN A 128 -1.46 20.51 -6.41
CA GLN A 128 -1.98 19.33 -5.72
C GLN A 128 -1.62 18.07 -6.49
N GLN A 129 -1.11 17.07 -5.76
CA GLN A 129 -0.73 15.79 -6.34
C GLN A 129 -1.69 14.70 -5.86
N THR A 130 -2.13 13.88 -6.79
CA THR A 130 -2.91 12.67 -6.54
C THR A 130 -2.22 11.45 -7.15
N ARG A 131 -2.61 10.26 -6.70
CA ARG A 131 -2.01 8.99 -7.09
C ARG A 131 -3.11 8.00 -7.45
N ALA A 132 -2.92 7.32 -8.58
CA ALA A 132 -3.64 6.08 -8.87
C ALA A 132 -2.63 4.94 -9.10
N ASN A 133 -2.96 3.74 -8.66
CA ASN A 133 -2.07 2.58 -8.76
C ASN A 133 -2.81 1.32 -9.22
N PHE A 134 -2.04 0.38 -9.77
CA PHE A 134 -2.49 -0.95 -10.13
C PHE A 134 -1.35 -1.96 -10.02
N LEU A 135 -1.71 -3.24 -9.96
CA LEU A 135 -0.76 -4.35 -9.90
C LEU A 135 -0.65 -5.03 -11.27
N ILE A 136 0.59 -5.31 -11.67
CA ILE A 136 0.92 -6.21 -12.77
C ILE A 136 1.36 -7.53 -12.16
N HIS A 137 0.60 -8.58 -12.47
CA HIS A 137 0.89 -9.93 -12.02
C HIS A 137 1.90 -10.60 -12.97
N PRO A 138 2.84 -11.39 -12.45
CA PRO A 138 3.77 -12.15 -13.29
C PRO A 138 3.08 -13.28 -14.07
N CYS A 139 1.95 -13.78 -13.56
CA CYS A 139 1.27 -14.96 -14.09
C CYS A 139 -0.24 -14.87 -13.91
N LYS A 140 -0.98 -15.65 -14.72
CA LYS A 140 -2.44 -15.73 -14.67
C LYS A 140 -2.96 -16.50 -13.44
N TYR A 141 -2.19 -17.48 -12.97
CA TYR A 141 -2.59 -18.37 -11.89
C TYR A 141 -1.47 -18.50 -10.86
N TYR A 142 -1.85 -18.65 -9.60
CA TYR A 142 -0.95 -18.95 -8.49
C TYR A 142 -1.17 -20.37 -8.00
N VAL A 143 -0.07 -21.07 -7.67
CA VAL A 143 -0.13 -22.43 -7.15
C VAL A 143 0.26 -22.41 -5.67
N GLY A 144 -0.69 -22.78 -4.83
CA GLY A 144 -0.48 -23.03 -3.41
C GLY A 144 -0.13 -24.50 -3.16
N PHE A 145 0.81 -24.73 -2.26
CA PHE A 145 1.17 -26.06 -1.77
C PHE A 145 1.09 -26.08 -0.25
N GLN A 146 0.35 -27.04 0.29
CA GLN A 146 0.17 -27.17 1.73
C GLN A 146 0.30 -28.63 2.16
N PHE A 147 1.06 -28.87 3.23
CA PHE A 147 1.02 -30.16 3.92
C PHE A 147 -0.21 -30.23 4.82
N VAL A 148 -0.91 -31.36 4.81
CA VAL A 148 -2.00 -31.61 5.77
C VAL A 148 -1.44 -31.68 7.20
N LYS A 149 -0.20 -32.17 7.35
CA LYS A 149 0.58 -32.13 8.59
C LYS A 149 2.03 -31.78 8.28
N ASN A 150 2.59 -30.81 9.00
CA ASN A 150 3.98 -30.35 8.82
C ASN A 150 5.03 -31.28 9.46
N TYR A 151 4.62 -32.45 9.94
CA TYR A 151 5.50 -33.45 10.54
C TYR A 151 5.08 -34.84 10.06
N GLY A 152 6.06 -35.74 9.96
CA GLY A 152 5.87 -37.11 9.49
C GLY A 152 6.76 -38.08 10.26
N THR A 153 6.47 -39.36 10.11
CA THR A 153 7.37 -40.45 10.56
C THR A 153 8.20 -40.89 9.37
N LYS A 154 9.46 -41.30 9.61
CA LYS A 154 10.28 -41.98 8.60
C LYS A 154 9.45 -43.10 7.96
N ASP A 155 9.52 -43.19 6.64
CA ASP A 155 8.84 -44.19 5.80
C ASP A 155 7.30 -44.13 5.76
N LYS A 156 6.67 -43.07 6.30
CA LYS A 156 5.22 -42.84 6.13
C LYS A 156 4.93 -41.77 5.09
N SER A 157 3.92 -42.03 4.25
CA SER A 157 3.44 -41.07 3.26
C SER A 157 2.95 -39.78 3.93
N VAL A 158 3.35 -38.63 3.40
CA VAL A 158 2.83 -37.32 3.82
C VAL A 158 1.70 -36.91 2.88
N LYS A 159 0.56 -36.52 3.45
CA LYS A 159 -0.55 -35.98 2.65
C LYS A 159 -0.32 -34.51 2.35
N THR A 160 -0.47 -34.14 1.09
CA THR A 160 -0.32 -32.78 0.59
C THR A 160 -1.59 -32.35 -0.14
N LYS A 161 -1.79 -31.03 -0.19
CA LYS A 161 -2.83 -30.38 -0.98
C LYS A 161 -2.15 -29.38 -1.91
N VAL A 162 -2.47 -29.47 -3.18
CA VAL A 162 -2.12 -28.47 -4.19
C VAL A 162 -3.39 -27.75 -4.58
N THR A 163 -3.37 -26.43 -4.61
CA THR A 163 -4.50 -25.60 -5.03
C THR A 163 -4.02 -24.59 -6.05
N VAL A 164 -4.80 -24.38 -7.10
CA VAL A 164 -4.55 -23.32 -8.09
C VAL A 164 -5.60 -22.25 -7.88
N THR A 165 -5.17 -20.99 -7.84
CA THR A 165 -6.07 -19.84 -7.74
C THR A 165 -5.81 -18.85 -8.87
N ASP A 166 -6.81 -18.06 -9.22
CA ASP A 166 -6.61 -16.82 -9.97
C ASP A 166 -6.07 -15.70 -9.05
N ILE A 167 -5.95 -14.51 -9.62
CA ILE A 167 -5.49 -13.29 -8.93
C ILE A 167 -6.46 -12.80 -7.83
N ASP A 168 -7.74 -13.14 -7.95
CA ASP A 168 -8.80 -12.74 -7.03
C ASP A 168 -8.93 -13.76 -5.87
N GLY A 169 -8.20 -14.87 -5.95
CA GLY A 169 -8.19 -15.94 -4.96
C GLY A 169 -9.24 -17.02 -5.20
N ASN A 170 -9.92 -17.01 -6.34
CA ASN A 170 -10.89 -18.06 -6.68
C ASN A 170 -10.15 -19.34 -7.06
N LEU A 171 -10.66 -20.49 -6.61
CA LEU A 171 -10.12 -21.79 -6.97
C LEU A 171 -10.39 -22.09 -8.44
N ILE A 172 -9.35 -22.47 -9.17
CA ILE A 172 -9.42 -22.84 -10.58
C ILE A 172 -9.10 -24.33 -10.72
N ASP A 173 -10.07 -25.08 -11.24
CA ASP A 173 -9.93 -26.50 -11.54
C ASP A 173 -9.35 -26.73 -12.95
N ASN A 174 -8.95 -27.97 -13.25
CA ASN A 174 -8.49 -28.42 -14.57
C ASN A 174 -7.22 -27.74 -15.12
N ILE A 175 -6.39 -27.17 -14.25
CA ILE A 175 -5.04 -26.72 -14.62
C ILE A 175 -4.04 -27.83 -14.36
N LEU A 176 -3.30 -28.24 -15.40
CA LEU A 176 -2.22 -29.22 -15.27
C LEU A 176 -1.04 -28.61 -14.52
N VAL A 177 -0.77 -29.11 -13.31
CA VAL A 177 0.39 -28.74 -12.52
C VAL A 177 1.38 -29.90 -12.50
N GLN A 178 2.58 -29.68 -13.03
CA GLN A 178 3.67 -30.65 -12.92
C GLN A 178 4.42 -30.43 -11.61
N CYS A 179 4.44 -31.44 -10.75
CA CYS A 179 5.18 -31.41 -9.49
C CYS A 179 6.36 -32.38 -9.55
N LYS A 180 7.57 -31.88 -9.24
CA LYS A 180 8.78 -32.69 -9.07
C LYS A 180 9.32 -32.48 -7.66
N VAL A 181 9.55 -33.57 -6.94
CA VAL A 181 10.24 -33.53 -5.64
C VAL A 181 11.75 -33.48 -5.90
N VAL A 182 12.42 -32.42 -5.47
CA VAL A 182 13.84 -32.13 -5.80
C VAL A 182 14.81 -32.52 -4.67
N GLY A 183 14.32 -33.01 -3.53
CA GLY A 183 15.19 -33.50 -2.46
C GLY A 183 14.46 -34.40 -1.47
N TYR A 184 15.13 -35.46 -1.05
CA TYR A 184 14.87 -36.24 0.14
C TYR A 184 16.06 -36.02 1.07
N GLY A 185 15.81 -35.79 2.36
CA GLY A 185 16.88 -35.52 3.33
C GLY A 185 17.97 -36.59 3.22
N LYS A 186 19.22 -36.17 3.01
CA LYS A 186 20.37 -37.04 3.23
C LYS A 186 20.48 -37.20 4.75
N GLU A 187 20.36 -38.44 5.22
CA GLU A 187 20.89 -38.79 6.54
C GLU A 187 22.40 -38.53 6.58
#